data_AF-A0A817H6F1-F1
#
_entry.id   AF-A0A817H6F1-F1
#
_cell.length_a   1.000
_cell.length_b   1.000
_cell.length_c   1.000
_cell.angle_alpha   90.00
_cell.angle_beta   90.00
_cell.angle_gamma   90.00
#
_symmetry.space_group_name_H-M   'P 1'
#
loop_
_entity.id
_entity.type
_entity.pdbx_description
1 polymer ?
#
loop_
_entity_poly.entity_id
_entity_poly.type
_entity_poly.pdbx_seq_one_letter_code
_entity_poly.pdbx_strand_id
1 'polypeptide(L)'
;MNTVTRGISPAIVRVCTFNLRFGYIDHGTQNEWDKRRPILKDCLKNIQPTIIGTQEGYPPQLNGILDDLNESTKCWSWVGDELDDSYTTNAIFYRHDQFSLVSTKTFWFNEHPSTIGAAWGAKHPRGCTRAQFQHIITRQPFIIYNVHLDYPSQKARHHSIPILLSQIEENGDHIDNVIVTGDFNNWPEQVEGETPVDKLILLGQKASEIEQMKKAGFIDTYQHGETPTFNGFRSVGYGPKIDFVWISSNSVYRVEGETKVDDYHNKDVNAATVNNLCSLPPQLQARYDFDWRSRSNEWSNTNAKPAFLQLVLSWTPTYCASLSQAVRDTEFQCRASNNFGFIVHGLWPQTSKASSVRDHPRNCRNEKQLNATFVRRFYCMMPDEYLMQSQWEKHGTCHFTTATDYFIATENLYKSLNVPDIRSMRNPTATTIKNSFLTLNPKLFSSAIQVSMDSSNRLKEVKICYNLNKQFVSCFS
;
A
#
# COMPACT_ATOMS: atom_id res chain seq x y z
N MET A 1 -12.52 -20.79 48.84
CA MET A 1 -13.00 -19.68 47.99
C MET A 1 -11.83 -19.22 47.14
N ASN A 2 -11.71 -19.72 45.91
CA ASN A 2 -10.71 -19.21 44.96
C ASN A 2 -11.45 -18.33 43.96
N THR A 3 -11.38 -17.03 44.16
CA THR A 3 -11.82 -16.02 43.19
C THR A 3 -10.92 -16.11 41.98
N VAL A 4 -11.42 -16.75 40.91
CA VAL A 4 -10.86 -16.62 39.58
C VAL A 4 -11.10 -15.20 39.13
N THR A 5 -10.09 -14.35 39.21
CA THR A 5 -10.04 -13.07 38.51
C THR A 5 -10.03 -13.39 37.02
N ARG A 6 -11.21 -13.37 36.38
CA ARG A 6 -11.30 -13.30 34.91
C ARG A 6 -10.59 -12.03 34.48
N GLY A 7 -9.38 -12.17 33.94
CA GLY A 7 -8.67 -11.06 33.30
C GLY A 7 -9.58 -10.43 32.25
N ILE A 8 -9.79 -9.13 32.36
CA ILE A 8 -10.50 -8.34 31.35
C ILE A 8 -9.63 -8.42 30.09
N SER A 9 -10.17 -8.97 29.00
CA SER A 9 -9.50 -8.93 27.69
C SER A 9 -9.15 -7.48 27.36
N PRO A 10 -7.95 -7.17 26.81
CA PRO A 10 -7.61 -5.81 26.44
C PRO A 10 -8.67 -5.24 25.49
N ALA A 11 -9.08 -3.99 25.75
CA ALA A 11 -10.00 -3.27 24.88
C ALA A 11 -9.27 -2.91 23.58
N ILE A 12 -9.64 -3.56 22.49
CA ILE A 12 -9.07 -3.29 21.16
C ILE A 12 -9.75 -2.06 20.58
N VAL A 13 -8.99 -1.01 20.29
CA VAL A 13 -9.45 0.17 19.54
C VAL A 13 -8.87 0.07 18.13
N ARG A 14 -9.73 0.03 17.11
CA ARG A 14 -9.33 -0.01 15.70
C ARG A 14 -9.50 1.38 15.09
N VAL A 15 -8.39 2.07 14.90
CA VAL A 15 -8.35 3.44 14.37
C VAL A 15 -8.03 3.40 12.88
N CYS A 16 -8.79 4.14 12.08
CA CYS A 16 -8.57 4.34 10.65
C CYS A 16 -8.46 5.84 10.35
N THR A 17 -7.55 6.24 9.45
CA THR A 17 -7.54 7.56 8.83
C THR A 17 -7.93 7.41 7.37
N PHE A 18 -8.80 8.28 6.85
CA PHE A 18 -9.33 8.16 5.48
C PHE A 18 -9.69 9.52 4.88
N ASN A 19 -8.88 10.03 3.95
CA ASN A 19 -9.26 11.20 3.17
C ASN A 19 -10.35 10.82 2.15
N LEU A 20 -11.52 11.45 2.26
CA LEU A 20 -12.71 11.08 1.50
C LEU A 20 -12.73 11.63 0.08
N ARG A 21 -11.85 12.57 -0.28
CA ARG A 21 -12.01 13.48 -1.42
C ARG A 21 -13.34 14.23 -1.39
N PHE A 22 -13.27 15.56 -1.44
CA PHE A 22 -14.43 16.44 -1.41
C PHE A 22 -15.49 16.03 -2.46
N GLY A 23 -16.76 15.97 -2.09
CA GLY A 23 -17.79 15.37 -2.96
C GLY A 23 -18.37 16.32 -4.01
N TYR A 24 -18.14 17.64 -3.88
CA TYR A 24 -18.52 18.63 -4.88
C TYR A 24 -17.57 18.70 -6.09
N ILE A 25 -16.48 17.95 -6.06
CA ILE A 25 -15.53 17.85 -7.16
C ILE A 25 -15.69 16.51 -7.88
N ASP A 26 -15.15 16.43 -9.09
CA ASP A 26 -15.18 15.24 -9.94
C ASP A 26 -16.59 14.83 -10.43
N HIS A 27 -17.60 15.70 -10.31
CA HIS A 27 -18.97 15.50 -10.81
C HIS A 27 -19.01 15.08 -12.29
N GLY A 28 -19.83 14.08 -12.60
CA GLY A 28 -19.98 13.55 -13.96
C GLY A 28 -18.81 12.66 -14.42
N THR A 29 -17.78 12.46 -13.58
CA THR A 29 -16.69 11.52 -13.87
C THR A 29 -16.95 10.15 -13.24
N GLN A 30 -16.06 9.19 -13.47
CA GLN A 30 -16.08 7.90 -12.77
C GLN A 30 -15.71 7.99 -11.28
N ASN A 31 -15.14 9.13 -10.86
CA ASN A 31 -14.66 9.36 -9.49
C ASN A 31 -15.59 10.28 -8.69
N GLU A 32 -16.81 10.54 -9.16
CA GLU A 32 -17.79 11.33 -8.39
C GLU A 32 -18.25 10.61 -7.13
N TRP A 33 -18.57 11.36 -6.07
CA TRP A 33 -18.87 10.83 -4.74
C TRP A 33 -19.89 9.69 -4.71
N ASP A 34 -20.99 9.81 -5.46
CA ASP A 34 -22.07 8.80 -5.45
C ASP A 34 -21.61 7.43 -5.95
N LYS A 35 -20.60 7.40 -6.84
CA LYS A 35 -19.97 6.15 -7.27
C LYS A 35 -18.96 5.61 -6.26
N ARG A 36 -18.42 6.48 -5.40
CA ARG A 36 -17.40 6.16 -4.38
C ARG A 36 -17.98 5.67 -3.08
N ARG A 37 -19.10 6.25 -2.63
CA ARG A 37 -19.74 5.96 -1.35
C ARG A 37 -20.02 4.47 -1.13
N PRO A 38 -20.60 3.70 -2.08
CA PRO A 38 -20.81 2.27 -1.90
C PRO A 38 -19.50 1.48 -1.74
N ILE A 39 -18.42 1.92 -2.39
CA ILE A 39 -17.10 1.28 -2.32
C ILE A 39 -16.47 1.54 -0.96
N LEU A 40 -16.55 2.79 -0.47
CA LEU A 40 -16.12 3.15 0.88
C LEU A 40 -16.87 2.31 1.94
N LYS A 41 -18.18 2.15 1.79
CA LYS A 41 -18.99 1.31 2.67
C LYS A 41 -18.45 -0.12 2.76
N ASP A 42 -18.13 -0.74 1.63
CA ASP A 42 -17.59 -2.10 1.61
C ASP A 42 -16.17 -2.18 2.18
N CYS A 43 -15.33 -1.18 1.91
CA CYS A 43 -14.00 -1.04 2.53
C CYS A 43 -14.11 -0.97 4.07
N LEU A 44 -15.01 -0.13 4.60
CA LEU A 44 -15.21 0.00 6.05
C LEU A 44 -15.77 -1.28 6.69
N LYS A 45 -16.63 -2.04 5.98
CA LYS A 45 -17.08 -3.37 6.43
C LYS A 45 -15.92 -4.36 6.55
N ASN A 46 -14.95 -4.30 5.64
CA ASN A 46 -13.78 -5.19 5.65
C ASN A 46 -12.76 -4.80 6.73
N ILE A 47 -12.50 -3.49 6.89
CA ILE A 47 -11.56 -2.97 7.90
C ILE A 47 -12.13 -3.15 9.31
N GLN A 48 -13.46 -3.05 9.47
CA GLN A 48 -14.15 -3.06 10.76
C GLN A 48 -13.53 -2.09 11.78
N PRO A 49 -13.38 -0.79 11.45
CA PRO A 49 -12.87 0.18 12.40
C PRO A 49 -13.86 0.39 13.55
N THR A 50 -13.38 0.92 14.66
CA THR A 50 -14.20 1.38 15.79
C THR A 50 -14.15 2.90 15.93
N ILE A 51 -13.11 3.53 15.35
CA ILE A 51 -12.93 4.96 15.15
C ILE A 51 -12.46 5.21 13.71
N ILE A 52 -12.98 6.26 13.06
CA ILE A 52 -12.51 6.71 11.74
C ILE A 52 -12.27 8.23 11.77
N GLY A 53 -11.03 8.67 11.55
CA GLY A 53 -10.71 10.06 11.25
C GLY A 53 -10.80 10.31 9.75
N THR A 54 -11.72 11.15 9.31
CA THR A 54 -11.90 11.48 7.89
C THR A 54 -11.47 12.88 7.56
N GLN A 55 -10.99 13.10 6.33
CA GLN A 55 -10.67 14.42 5.79
C GLN A 55 -11.47 14.70 4.52
N GLU A 56 -11.63 15.96 4.15
CA GLU A 56 -12.37 16.44 2.96
C GLU A 56 -13.88 16.14 2.91
N GLY A 57 -14.47 15.52 3.93
CA GLY A 57 -15.91 15.29 3.99
C GLY A 57 -16.66 16.56 4.35
N TYR A 58 -17.68 16.93 3.57
CA TYR A 58 -18.67 17.93 3.97
C TYR A 58 -19.94 17.25 4.52
N PRO A 59 -20.82 17.95 5.24
CA PRO A 59 -21.86 17.32 6.06
C PRO A 59 -22.77 16.31 5.31
N PRO A 60 -23.25 16.56 4.07
CA PRO A 60 -23.92 15.53 3.26
C PRO A 60 -23.12 14.25 3.00
N GLN A 61 -21.80 14.33 2.71
CA GLN A 61 -20.96 13.13 2.59
C GLN A 61 -20.89 12.40 3.93
N LEU A 62 -20.66 13.14 5.02
CA LEU A 62 -20.49 12.58 6.36
C LEU A 62 -21.77 11.90 6.85
N ASN A 63 -22.92 12.52 6.64
CA ASN A 63 -24.23 11.94 6.97
C ASN A 63 -24.53 10.72 6.10
N GLY A 64 -24.14 10.73 4.82
CA GLY A 64 -24.24 9.55 3.98
C GLY A 64 -23.41 8.36 4.51
N ILE A 65 -22.18 8.61 4.96
CA ILE A 65 -21.34 7.59 5.60
C ILE A 65 -21.97 7.12 6.91
N LEU A 66 -22.51 8.05 7.71
CA LEU A 66 -23.18 7.74 8.97
C LEU A 66 -24.38 6.80 8.75
N ASP A 67 -25.21 7.06 7.74
CA ASP A 67 -26.34 6.21 7.38
C ASP A 67 -25.87 4.79 7.00
N ASP A 68 -24.81 4.69 6.19
CA ASP A 68 -24.23 3.42 5.76
C ASP A 68 -23.66 2.60 6.93
N LEU A 69 -23.00 3.27 7.88
CA LEU A 69 -22.47 2.65 9.11
C LEU A 69 -23.60 2.22 10.06
N ASN A 70 -24.70 2.99 10.12
CA ASN A 70 -25.82 2.74 11.01
C ASN A 70 -26.90 1.81 10.45
N GLU A 71 -26.80 1.39 9.18
CA GLU A 71 -27.77 0.49 8.55
C GLU A 71 -28.01 -0.80 9.35
N SER A 72 -26.95 -1.34 9.98
CA SER A 72 -27.04 -2.62 10.72
C SER A 72 -26.96 -2.49 12.24
N THR A 73 -26.16 -1.55 12.78
CA THR A 73 -25.88 -1.48 14.22
C THR A 73 -26.54 -0.31 14.94
N LYS A 74 -26.86 0.78 14.23
CA LYS A 74 -27.34 2.06 14.81
C LYS A 74 -26.45 2.61 15.95
N CYS A 75 -25.18 2.25 15.97
CA CYS A 75 -24.26 2.51 17.07
C CYS A 75 -23.13 3.51 16.73
N TRP A 76 -23.25 4.22 15.60
CA TRP A 76 -22.25 5.19 15.14
C TRP A 76 -22.74 6.62 15.29
N SER A 77 -21.79 7.50 15.57
CA SER A 77 -21.93 8.96 15.52
C SER A 77 -20.62 9.55 14.99
N TRP A 78 -20.61 10.83 14.61
CA TRP A 78 -19.39 11.57 14.32
C TRP A 78 -19.36 12.91 15.06
N VAL A 79 -18.15 13.47 15.22
CA VAL A 79 -17.91 14.83 15.69
C VAL A 79 -16.97 15.55 14.73
N GLY A 80 -17.05 16.87 14.66
CA GLY A 80 -16.26 17.71 13.75
C GLY A 80 -16.56 19.18 13.99
N ASP A 81 -16.03 20.06 13.14
CA ASP A 81 -16.61 21.40 13.03
C ASP A 81 -18.08 21.33 12.60
N GLU A 82 -18.87 22.26 13.12
CA GLU A 82 -20.29 22.45 12.77
C GLU A 82 -20.43 23.58 11.73
N LEU A 83 -19.48 23.67 10.81
CA LEU A 83 -19.54 24.61 9.69
C LEU A 83 -20.59 24.15 8.67
N ASP A 84 -21.04 25.07 7.82
CA ASP A 84 -21.98 24.74 6.75
C ASP A 84 -21.34 23.92 5.62
N ASP A 85 -22.17 23.47 4.68
CA ASP A 85 -21.79 22.60 3.57
C ASP A 85 -20.80 23.20 2.57
N SER A 86 -20.40 24.47 2.73
CA SER A 86 -19.32 25.08 1.94
C SER A 86 -17.92 24.72 2.43
N TYR A 87 -17.81 24.09 3.60
CA TYR A 87 -16.54 23.68 4.21
C TYR A 87 -16.40 22.16 4.28
N THR A 88 -15.15 21.71 4.32
CA THR A 88 -14.81 20.32 4.63
C THR A 88 -14.43 20.19 6.10
N THR A 89 -14.85 19.09 6.70
CA THR A 89 -14.70 18.82 8.12
C THR A 89 -13.70 17.69 8.35
N ASN A 90 -12.83 17.86 9.34
CA ASN A 90 -11.94 16.79 9.82
C ASN A 90 -12.68 15.88 10.79
N ALA A 91 -13.73 15.19 10.32
CA ALA A 91 -14.65 14.47 11.19
C ALA A 91 -14.01 13.24 11.85
N ILE A 92 -14.48 12.91 13.06
CA ILE A 92 -14.13 11.69 13.79
C ILE A 92 -15.40 10.89 14.00
N PHE A 93 -15.56 9.80 13.25
CA PHE A 93 -16.60 8.80 13.47
C PHE A 93 -16.19 7.87 14.60
N TYR A 94 -17.14 7.49 15.45
CA TYR A 94 -16.92 6.60 16.57
C TYR A 94 -18.15 5.74 16.87
N ARG A 95 -17.89 4.57 17.45
CA ARG A 95 -18.91 3.68 18.00
C ARG A 95 -19.33 4.09 19.41
N HIS A 96 -20.54 4.62 19.57
CA HIS A 96 -21.05 5.06 20.86
C HIS A 96 -21.49 3.90 21.78
N ASP A 97 -21.59 2.68 21.24
CA ASP A 97 -21.76 1.46 22.03
C ASP A 97 -20.46 0.92 22.64
N GLN A 98 -19.30 1.45 22.21
CA GLN A 98 -17.98 1.11 22.76
C GLN A 98 -17.36 2.27 23.53
N PHE A 99 -17.63 3.50 23.12
CA PHE A 99 -16.98 4.70 23.62
C PHE A 99 -17.98 5.78 24.00
N SER A 100 -17.82 6.33 25.20
CA SER A 100 -18.49 7.58 25.59
C SER A 100 -17.64 8.77 25.15
N LEU A 101 -18.23 9.73 24.44
CA LEU A 101 -17.60 11.01 24.13
C LEU A 101 -17.57 11.87 25.41
N VAL A 102 -16.37 12.26 25.86
CA VAL A 102 -16.16 13.07 27.06
C VAL A 102 -16.10 14.55 26.72
N SER A 103 -15.32 14.90 25.69
CA SER A 103 -15.20 16.28 25.21
C SER A 103 -14.79 16.30 23.74
N THR A 104 -15.15 17.36 23.03
CA THR A 104 -14.74 17.61 21.65
C THR A 104 -14.36 19.08 21.49
N LYS A 105 -13.43 19.37 20.58
CA LYS A 105 -12.98 20.73 20.25
C LYS A 105 -12.46 20.76 18.82
N THR A 106 -12.80 21.79 18.06
CA THR A 106 -12.15 22.08 16.77
C THR A 106 -11.32 23.34 16.88
N PHE A 107 -10.14 23.35 16.25
CA PHE A 107 -9.26 24.50 16.16
C PHE A 107 -8.60 24.59 14.78
N TRP A 108 -8.11 25.77 14.42
CA TRP A 108 -7.54 26.07 13.11
C TRP A 108 -6.04 26.37 13.17
N PHE A 109 -5.30 26.01 12.12
CA PHE A 109 -3.87 26.25 11.99
C PHE A 109 -3.62 27.65 11.43
N ASN A 110 -3.73 28.65 12.31
CA ASN A 110 -3.44 30.05 12.06
C ASN A 110 -2.96 30.75 13.35
N GLU A 111 -2.74 32.06 13.32
CA GLU A 111 -2.30 32.85 14.48
C GLU A 111 -3.31 32.89 15.65
N HIS A 112 -4.57 32.55 15.40
CA HIS A 112 -5.67 32.54 16.37
C HIS A 112 -6.47 31.22 16.30
N PRO A 113 -5.97 30.11 16.90
CA PRO A 113 -6.54 28.78 16.70
C PRO A 113 -8.01 28.59 17.11
N SER A 114 -8.61 29.53 17.84
CA SER A 114 -10.04 29.55 18.18
C SER A 114 -10.94 30.13 17.08
N THR A 115 -10.37 30.69 16.01
CA THR A 115 -11.10 31.40 14.95
C THR A 115 -10.77 30.79 13.59
N ILE A 116 -11.81 30.50 12.80
CA ILE A 116 -11.64 30.00 11.43
C ILE A 116 -10.85 30.99 10.56
N GLY A 117 -9.85 30.49 9.85
CA GLY A 117 -9.03 31.30 8.96
C GLY A 117 -7.90 30.52 8.30
N ALA A 118 -7.52 30.91 7.09
CA ALA A 118 -6.34 30.41 6.41
C ALA A 118 -5.12 31.28 6.78
N ALA A 119 -3.94 30.67 6.85
CA ALA A 119 -2.70 31.36 7.20
C ALA A 119 -1.50 30.85 6.37
N TRP A 120 -0.42 31.64 6.39
CA TRP A 120 0.88 31.30 5.80
C TRP A 120 0.84 30.78 4.35
N GLY A 121 -0.05 31.34 3.53
CA GLY A 121 -0.18 31.00 2.11
C GLY A 121 -1.13 29.83 1.80
N ALA A 122 -1.79 29.24 2.81
CA ALA A 122 -2.90 28.33 2.58
C ALA A 122 -4.07 29.06 1.91
N LYS A 123 -4.72 28.41 0.94
CA LYS A 123 -5.90 28.98 0.24
C LYS A 123 -7.21 28.80 1.01
N HIS A 124 -7.25 27.76 1.85
CA HIS A 124 -8.43 27.40 2.64
C HIS A 124 -8.02 27.23 4.10
N PRO A 125 -8.93 27.47 5.06
CA PRO A 125 -8.69 27.14 6.46
C PRO A 125 -8.32 25.67 6.61
N ARG A 126 -7.29 25.40 7.41
CA ARG A 126 -6.87 24.06 7.81
C ARG A 126 -6.96 23.96 9.32
N GLY A 127 -7.25 22.77 9.84
CA GLY A 127 -7.49 22.64 11.27
C GLY A 127 -7.45 21.21 11.77
N CYS A 128 -7.96 21.03 12.98
CA CYS A 128 -7.98 19.76 13.68
C CYS A 128 -9.24 19.63 14.52
N THR A 129 -9.87 18.46 14.45
CA THR A 129 -10.89 18.04 15.41
C THR A 129 -10.22 17.19 16.48
N ARG A 130 -10.38 17.58 17.74
CA ARG A 130 -10.00 16.82 18.93
C ARG A 130 -11.23 16.16 19.52
N ALA A 131 -11.14 14.87 19.86
CA ALA A 131 -12.17 14.17 20.62
C ALA A 131 -11.54 13.33 21.73
N GLN A 132 -12.02 13.51 22.96
CA GLN A 132 -11.67 12.69 24.10
C GLN A 132 -12.77 11.65 24.32
N PHE A 133 -12.36 10.39 24.38
CA PHE A 133 -13.26 9.26 24.58
C PHE A 133 -12.91 8.51 25.85
N GLN A 134 -13.90 7.81 26.40
CA GLN A 134 -13.72 6.80 27.43
C GLN A 134 -14.33 5.48 26.96
N HIS A 135 -13.55 4.39 27.01
CA HIS A 135 -14.10 3.07 26.73
C HIS A 135 -15.11 2.66 27.80
N ILE A 136 -16.31 2.24 27.40
CA ILE A 136 -17.46 2.04 28.32
C ILE A 136 -17.19 0.94 29.36
N ILE A 137 -16.55 -0.16 28.94
CA ILE A 137 -16.22 -1.28 29.83
C ILE A 137 -14.98 -1.00 30.68
N THR A 138 -13.82 -0.74 30.06
CA THR A 138 -12.54 -0.61 30.77
C THR A 138 -12.35 0.73 31.47
N ARG A 139 -13.19 1.73 31.15
CA ARG A 139 -13.09 3.12 31.62
C ARG A 139 -11.79 3.82 31.25
N GLN A 140 -10.98 3.21 30.38
CA GLN A 140 -9.73 3.79 29.91
C GLN A 140 -10.01 4.98 28.98
N PRO A 141 -9.40 6.15 29.25
CA PRO A 141 -9.52 7.30 28.37
C PRO A 141 -8.55 7.19 27.18
N PHE A 142 -8.92 7.80 26.06
CA PHE A 142 -8.01 8.07 24.96
C PHE A 142 -8.44 9.33 24.20
N ILE A 143 -7.48 10.00 23.58
CA ILE A 143 -7.72 11.26 22.87
C ILE A 143 -7.27 11.11 21.43
N ILE A 144 -8.11 11.60 20.52
CA ILE A 144 -7.84 11.58 19.08
C ILE A 144 -7.83 13.00 18.55
N TYR A 145 -6.77 13.33 17.83
CA TYR A 145 -6.64 14.56 17.04
C TYR A 145 -6.65 14.18 15.56
N ASN A 146 -7.68 14.59 14.83
CA ASN A 146 -7.77 14.36 13.40
C ASN A 146 -7.42 15.64 12.63
N VAL A 147 -6.39 15.60 11.80
CA VAL A 147 -5.83 16.76 11.09
C VAL A 147 -5.98 16.64 9.58
N HIS A 148 -5.98 17.79 8.91
CA HIS A 148 -5.72 17.88 7.47
C HIS A 148 -4.87 19.12 7.21
N LEU A 149 -3.60 18.89 6.90
CA LEU A 149 -2.63 19.97 6.67
C LEU A 149 -2.73 20.50 5.24
N ASP A 150 -2.14 21.68 5.01
CA ASP A 150 -2.26 22.35 3.72
C ASP A 150 -1.46 21.65 2.60
N TYR A 151 -2.09 21.48 1.43
CA TYR A 151 -1.48 20.87 0.25
C TYR A 151 -0.49 21.80 -0.48
N PRO A 152 -0.84 23.06 -0.83
CA PRO A 152 0.09 23.92 -1.57
C PRO A 152 1.18 24.59 -0.73
N SER A 153 0.96 24.93 0.54
CA SER A 153 1.91 25.72 1.34
C SER A 153 2.68 24.88 2.34
N GLN A 154 3.98 24.64 2.09
CA GLN A 154 4.86 24.03 3.09
C GLN A 154 5.01 24.92 4.33
N LYS A 155 4.98 26.25 4.14
CA LYS A 155 5.04 27.18 5.26
C LYS A 155 3.85 26.99 6.21
N ALA A 156 2.65 26.78 5.67
CA ALA A 156 1.47 26.48 6.48
C ALA A 156 1.61 25.14 7.21
N ARG A 157 2.10 24.08 6.55
CA ARG A 157 2.37 22.78 7.20
C ARG A 157 3.40 22.89 8.31
N HIS A 158 4.49 23.63 8.07
CA HIS A 158 5.55 23.86 9.03
C HIS A 158 5.04 24.50 10.33
N HIS A 159 4.12 25.47 10.23
CA HIS A 159 3.51 26.14 11.40
C HIS A 159 2.33 25.36 12.01
N SER A 160 1.77 24.37 11.32
CA SER A 160 0.62 23.61 11.82
C SER A 160 1.00 22.67 12.97
N ILE A 161 2.17 22.01 12.90
CA ILE A 161 2.58 21.05 13.94
C ILE A 161 2.86 21.71 15.30
N PRO A 162 3.55 22.86 15.40
CA PRO A 162 3.73 23.53 16.68
C PRO A 162 2.40 23.94 17.32
N ILE A 163 1.41 24.32 16.51
CA ILE A 163 0.05 24.64 17.00
C ILE A 163 -0.66 23.39 17.49
N LEU A 164 -0.59 22.27 16.75
CA LEU A 164 -1.12 20.99 17.21
C LEU A 164 -0.52 20.60 18.58
N LEU A 165 0.79 20.70 18.73
CA LEU A 165 1.49 20.38 19.98
C LEU A 165 1.11 21.33 21.11
N SER A 166 1.01 22.64 20.85
CA SER A 166 0.52 23.63 21.83
C SER A 166 -0.90 23.31 22.26
N GLN A 167 -1.79 22.93 21.32
CA GLN A 167 -3.15 22.53 21.67
C GLN A 167 -3.19 21.22 22.46
N ILE A 168 -2.29 20.26 22.25
CA ILE A 168 -2.19 19.07 23.11
C ILE A 168 -1.85 19.49 24.54
N GLU A 169 -0.85 20.35 24.71
CA GLU A 169 -0.43 20.85 26.03
C GLU A 169 -1.51 21.70 26.72
N GLU A 170 -2.08 22.68 26.02
CA GLU A 170 -3.10 23.60 26.54
C GLU A 170 -4.39 22.90 26.97
N ASN A 171 -4.77 21.81 26.29
CA ASN A 171 -5.93 21.02 26.69
C ASN A 171 -5.61 20.08 27.88
N GLY A 172 -4.36 20.03 28.36
CA GLY A 172 -3.92 19.15 29.43
C GLY A 172 -3.79 17.69 29.01
N ASP A 173 -3.68 17.43 27.71
CA ASP A 173 -3.60 16.09 27.17
C ASP A 173 -2.17 15.56 27.23
N HIS A 174 -1.95 14.51 28.02
CA HIS A 174 -0.66 13.84 28.04
C HIS A 174 -0.44 13.10 26.71
N ILE A 175 0.66 13.41 26.02
CA ILE A 175 1.00 12.88 24.69
C ILE A 175 0.94 11.35 24.59
N ASP A 176 1.26 10.64 25.68
CA ASP A 176 1.21 9.17 25.73
C ASP A 176 -0.20 8.57 25.58
N ASN A 177 -1.24 9.40 25.79
CA ASN A 177 -2.66 9.05 25.61
C ASN A 177 -3.25 9.61 24.31
N VAL A 178 -2.42 10.25 23.46
CA VAL A 178 -2.85 10.91 22.23
C VAL A 178 -2.58 10.02 21.02
N ILE A 179 -3.61 9.92 20.17
CA ILE A 179 -3.52 9.38 18.81
C ILE A 179 -3.75 10.55 17.85
N VAL A 180 -2.86 10.75 16.88
CA VAL A 180 -3.05 11.75 15.82
C VAL A 180 -3.32 11.05 14.50
N THR A 181 -4.48 11.28 13.90
CA THR A 181 -4.82 10.81 12.55
C THR A 181 -4.80 11.98 11.58
N GLY A 182 -4.57 11.73 10.29
CA GLY A 182 -4.83 12.77 9.30
C GLY A 182 -4.04 12.66 8.01
N ASP A 183 -4.42 13.52 7.08
CA ASP A 183 -3.68 13.82 5.85
C ASP A 183 -2.71 14.97 6.11
N PHE A 184 -1.41 14.67 6.10
CA PHE A 184 -0.34 15.61 6.37
C PHE A 184 0.12 16.35 5.12
N ASN A 185 -0.31 15.93 3.92
CA ASN A 185 0.05 16.57 2.66
C ASN A 185 1.56 16.85 2.52
N ASN A 186 2.42 16.00 3.08
CA ASN A 186 3.87 16.23 3.18
C ASN A 186 4.62 16.00 1.86
N TRP A 187 3.99 16.39 0.75
CA TRP A 187 4.63 16.45 -0.54
C TRP A 187 5.74 17.52 -0.49
N PRO A 188 6.96 17.21 -0.97
CA PRO A 188 8.01 18.21 -1.03
C PRO A 188 7.66 19.35 -2.00
N GLU A 189 8.00 20.59 -1.64
CA GLU A 189 7.91 21.72 -2.59
C GLU A 189 8.91 21.52 -3.74
N GLN A 190 8.54 21.95 -4.94
CA GLN A 190 9.31 21.85 -6.19
C GLN A 190 9.44 20.43 -6.78
N VAL A 191 8.30 19.77 -6.97
CA VAL A 191 8.23 18.62 -7.87
C VAL A 191 7.50 19.03 -9.15
N GLU A 192 8.23 19.62 -10.08
CA GLU A 192 7.81 19.66 -11.48
C GLU A 192 8.42 18.45 -12.22
N GLY A 193 7.60 17.75 -13.02
CA GLY A 193 8.05 16.66 -13.90
C GLY A 193 8.05 15.24 -13.29
N GLU A 194 8.66 14.30 -14.02
CA GLU A 194 8.79 12.87 -13.70
C GLU A 194 9.79 12.61 -12.57
N THR A 195 9.63 13.27 -11.41
CA THR A 195 10.50 12.97 -10.26
C THR A 195 10.29 11.53 -9.83
N PRO A 196 11.34 10.70 -9.75
CA PRO A 196 11.21 9.30 -9.39
C PRO A 196 10.51 9.14 -8.04
N VAL A 197 9.59 8.17 -7.96
CA VAL A 197 8.81 7.88 -6.75
C VAL A 197 9.70 7.69 -5.52
N ASP A 198 10.85 7.02 -5.66
CA ASP A 198 11.81 6.81 -4.57
C ASP A 198 12.36 8.12 -4.00
N LYS A 199 12.60 9.12 -4.87
CA LYS A 199 13.06 10.44 -4.45
C LYS A 199 11.95 11.20 -3.73
N LEU A 200 10.70 11.07 -4.20
CA LEU A 200 9.54 11.67 -3.54
C LEU A 200 9.30 11.09 -2.14
N ILE A 201 9.44 9.77 -1.99
CA ILE A 201 9.36 9.10 -0.69
C ILE A 201 10.42 9.66 0.27
N LEU A 202 11.69 9.70 -0.15
CA LEU A 202 12.79 10.20 0.69
C LEU A 202 12.58 11.67 1.09
N LEU A 203 12.11 12.50 0.17
CA LEU A 203 11.86 13.90 0.44
C LEU A 203 10.65 14.11 1.37
N GLY A 204 9.56 13.37 1.17
CA GLY A 204 8.40 13.43 2.07
C GLY A 204 8.72 12.97 3.49
N GLN A 205 9.61 11.98 3.66
CA GLN A 205 10.09 11.55 4.98
C GLN A 205 10.90 12.62 5.73
N LYS A 206 11.51 13.55 4.99
CA LYS A 206 12.27 14.70 5.50
C LYS A 206 11.45 15.98 5.54
N ALA A 207 10.14 15.90 5.29
CA ALA A 207 9.28 17.06 5.38
C ALA A 207 9.21 17.54 6.84
N SER A 208 9.19 18.85 7.03
CA SER A 208 9.38 19.47 8.34
C SER A 208 8.31 19.05 9.36
N GLU A 209 7.08 18.85 8.91
CA GLU A 209 5.94 18.41 9.70
C GLU A 209 6.13 16.98 10.22
N ILE A 210 6.74 16.10 9.42
CA ILE A 210 7.06 14.73 9.81
C ILE A 210 8.22 14.71 10.81
N GLU A 211 9.26 15.51 10.58
CA GLU A 211 10.37 15.66 11.51
C GLU A 211 9.93 16.25 12.85
N GLN A 212 9.01 17.21 12.84
CA GLN A 212 8.46 17.81 14.05
C GLN A 212 7.63 16.82 14.86
N MET A 213 6.76 16.01 14.22
CA MET A 213 6.03 14.93 14.90
C MET A 213 6.99 13.93 15.57
N LYS A 214 8.01 13.47 14.82
CA LYS A 214 9.03 12.55 15.35
C LYS A 214 9.81 13.17 16.52
N LYS A 215 10.19 14.43 16.42
CA LYS A 215 10.89 15.17 17.49
C LYS A 215 10.03 15.35 18.74
N ALA A 216 8.72 15.49 18.58
CA ALA A 216 7.76 15.53 19.68
C ALA A 216 7.55 14.15 20.33
N GLY A 217 8.17 13.08 19.82
CA GLY A 217 8.09 11.74 20.38
C GLY A 217 7.01 10.86 19.75
N PHE A 218 6.34 11.32 18.68
CA PHE A 218 5.40 10.50 17.93
C PHE A 218 6.11 9.50 17.00
N ILE A 219 5.52 8.31 16.88
CA ILE A 219 5.91 7.25 15.95
C ILE A 219 4.72 6.87 15.07
N ASP A 220 5.00 6.58 13.80
CA ASP A 220 3.97 6.13 12.86
C ASP A 220 3.60 4.69 13.21
N THR A 221 2.31 4.41 13.32
CA THR A 221 1.82 3.06 13.63
C THR A 221 1.90 2.13 12.41
N TYR A 222 2.20 2.63 11.21
CA TYR A 222 2.40 1.79 10.03
C TYR A 222 3.80 1.14 10.02
N GLN A 223 3.85 -0.18 10.23
CA GLN A 223 5.09 -0.92 10.47
C GLN A 223 5.73 -1.54 9.21
N HIS A 224 5.05 -1.52 8.05
CA HIS A 224 5.47 -2.23 6.83
C HIS A 224 6.31 -1.39 5.84
N GLY A 225 7.00 -0.36 6.35
CA GLY A 225 7.78 0.58 5.52
C GLY A 225 6.92 1.74 5.03
N GLU A 226 7.37 2.47 4.00
CA GLU A 226 6.72 3.73 3.60
C GLU A 226 5.89 3.49 2.34
N THR A 227 4.70 2.91 2.53
CA THR A 227 3.74 2.67 1.44
C THR A 227 3.01 3.96 1.12
N PRO A 228 2.93 4.37 -0.16
CA PRO A 228 2.17 5.54 -0.55
C PRO A 228 0.70 5.38 -0.19
N THR A 229 0.10 6.40 0.40
CA THR A 229 -1.33 6.42 0.75
C THR A 229 -2.15 7.22 -0.27
N PHE A 230 -1.49 8.10 -1.04
CA PHE A 230 -2.10 8.82 -2.14
C PHE A 230 -2.10 8.00 -3.43
N ASN A 231 -3.26 7.85 -4.07
CA ASN A 231 -3.40 7.12 -5.34
C ASN A 231 -3.82 7.99 -6.53
N GLY A 232 -4.25 9.24 -6.31
CA GLY A 232 -4.70 10.12 -7.40
C GLY A 232 -5.78 9.50 -8.29
N PHE A 233 -6.64 8.65 -7.72
CA PHE A 233 -7.63 7.81 -8.40
C PHE A 233 -7.06 6.83 -9.44
N ARG A 234 -5.80 6.44 -9.30
CA ARG A 234 -5.17 5.34 -10.03
C ARG A 234 -5.29 4.06 -9.22
N SER A 235 -5.10 2.92 -9.84
CA SER A 235 -5.18 1.61 -9.18
C SER A 235 -4.02 1.29 -8.23
N VAL A 236 -3.02 2.18 -8.13
CA VAL A 236 -1.85 2.01 -7.27
C VAL A 236 -1.43 3.37 -6.71
N GLY A 237 -1.20 3.40 -5.40
CA GLY A 237 -0.59 4.52 -4.69
C GLY A 237 0.80 4.93 -5.22
N TYR A 238 1.11 6.23 -5.18
CA TYR A 238 2.42 6.77 -5.56
C TYR A 238 2.83 7.97 -4.71
N GLY A 239 4.14 8.24 -4.68
CA GLY A 239 4.72 9.33 -3.89
C GLY A 239 5.00 8.95 -2.43
N PRO A 240 5.26 9.92 -1.54
CA PRO A 240 5.38 9.67 -0.11
C PRO A 240 4.07 9.16 0.50
N LYS A 241 4.19 8.52 1.66
CA LYS A 241 3.07 8.36 2.58
C LYS A 241 2.68 9.76 3.08
N ILE A 242 1.40 10.10 2.94
CA ILE A 242 0.87 11.40 3.38
C ILE A 242 -0.22 11.29 4.44
N ASP A 243 -0.81 10.11 4.59
CA ASP A 243 -1.82 9.82 5.60
C ASP A 243 -1.19 9.04 6.75
N PHE A 244 -1.43 9.48 7.97
CA PHE A 244 -0.77 8.93 9.14
C PHE A 244 -1.72 8.64 10.29
N VAL A 245 -1.33 7.63 11.07
CA VAL A 245 -1.85 7.37 12.41
C VAL A 245 -0.65 7.34 13.34
N TRP A 246 -0.46 8.40 14.11
CA TRP A 246 0.64 8.60 15.03
C TRP A 246 0.23 8.27 16.46
N ILE A 247 1.15 7.69 17.23
CA ILE A 247 1.06 7.55 18.68
C ILE A 247 2.38 7.98 19.32
N SER A 248 2.40 8.31 20.61
CA SER A 248 3.66 8.49 21.34
C SER A 248 4.51 7.21 21.33
N SER A 249 5.83 7.37 21.26
CA SER A 249 6.80 6.28 21.47
C SER A 249 6.71 5.67 22.87
N ASN A 250 6.21 6.43 23.85
CA ASN A 250 5.92 5.97 25.21
C ASN A 250 4.41 5.73 25.40
N SER A 251 3.64 5.57 24.31
CA SER A 251 2.20 5.44 24.40
C SER A 251 1.80 4.29 25.33
N VAL A 252 0.77 4.54 26.12
CA VAL A 252 0.14 3.50 26.95
C VAL A 252 -0.59 2.46 26.10
N TYR A 253 -0.82 2.76 24.82
CA TYR A 253 -1.45 1.86 23.86
C TYR A 253 -0.41 0.93 23.23
N ARG A 254 -0.75 -0.36 23.14
CA ARG A 254 0.01 -1.32 22.34
C ARG A 254 -0.66 -1.46 20.98
N VAL A 255 0.12 -1.31 19.91
CA VAL A 255 -0.33 -1.59 18.55
C VAL A 255 -0.30 -3.10 18.35
N GLU A 256 -1.46 -3.72 18.20
CA GLU A 256 -1.60 -5.14 17.88
C GLU A 256 -2.12 -5.30 16.44
N GLY A 257 -1.41 -6.08 15.62
CA GLY A 257 -1.80 -6.38 14.23
C GLY A 257 -1.16 -5.46 13.17
N GLU A 258 -1.51 -5.72 11.91
CA GLU A 258 -0.98 -4.99 10.75
C GLU A 258 -1.83 -3.73 10.46
N THR A 259 -1.20 -2.56 10.48
CA THR A 259 -1.78 -1.35 9.89
C THR A 259 -1.84 -1.54 8.37
N LYS A 260 -3.02 -1.38 7.77
CA LYS A 260 -3.25 -1.62 6.35
C LYS A 260 -3.37 -0.30 5.58
N VAL A 261 -2.77 -0.24 4.40
CA VAL A 261 -3.09 0.77 3.39
C VAL A 261 -3.99 0.09 2.37
N ASP A 262 -5.27 0.46 2.33
CA ASP A 262 -6.23 -0.06 1.34
C ASP A 262 -6.31 0.91 0.15
N ASP A 263 -6.37 0.38 -1.07
CA ASP A 263 -6.52 1.16 -2.30
C ASP A 263 -7.95 0.97 -2.82
N TYR A 264 -8.67 2.10 -2.86
CA TYR A 264 -10.04 2.32 -3.31
C TYR A 264 -10.47 1.57 -4.61
N HIS A 265 -9.54 1.14 -5.45
CA HIS A 265 -9.83 0.37 -6.67
C HIS A 265 -9.82 -1.15 -6.51
N ASN A 266 -9.43 -1.69 -5.36
CA ASN A 266 -9.27 -3.12 -5.19
C ASN A 266 -10.56 -3.79 -4.67
N LYS A 267 -11.60 -3.83 -5.50
CA LYS A 267 -12.86 -4.54 -5.20
C LYS A 267 -12.70 -6.06 -5.09
N ASP A 268 -11.55 -6.60 -5.46
CA ASP A 268 -11.27 -8.04 -5.55
C ASP A 268 -10.21 -8.52 -4.55
N VAL A 269 -10.02 -7.85 -3.41
CA VAL A 269 -9.35 -8.51 -2.28
C VAL A 269 -10.34 -9.48 -1.62
N ASN A 270 -10.69 -10.53 -2.37
CA ASN A 270 -11.12 -11.78 -1.75
C ASN A 270 -10.07 -12.14 -0.70
N ALA A 271 -10.54 -12.49 0.49
CA ALA A 271 -9.75 -13.02 1.61
C ALA A 271 -9.01 -14.35 1.29
N ALA A 272 -8.82 -14.69 0.02
CA ALA A 272 -8.21 -15.91 -0.48
C ALA A 272 -6.74 -15.74 -0.97
N THR A 273 -6.21 -14.51 -1.06
CA THR A 273 -4.82 -14.27 -1.50
C THR A 273 -3.78 -14.13 -0.38
N VAL A 274 -4.17 -14.30 0.89
CA VAL A 274 -3.22 -14.45 2.01
C VAL A 274 -2.80 -15.92 2.15
N ASN A 275 -2.15 -16.47 1.12
CA ASN A 275 -1.49 -17.79 1.22
C ASN A 275 0.02 -17.73 0.95
N ASN A 276 0.60 -16.54 0.89
CA ASN A 276 2.05 -16.36 0.94
C ASN A 276 2.39 -15.56 2.22
N LEU A 277 2.64 -16.26 3.32
CA LEU A 277 3.38 -15.69 4.44
C LEU A 277 4.74 -15.22 3.88
N CYS A 278 4.92 -13.91 3.80
CA CYS A 278 6.18 -13.28 3.44
C CYS A 278 6.60 -12.34 4.57
N SER A 279 7.35 -12.88 5.52
CA SER A 279 7.95 -12.12 6.60
C SER A 279 9.35 -11.69 6.20
N LEU A 280 9.51 -10.42 5.80
CA LEU A 280 10.79 -9.88 5.39
C LEU A 280 11.77 -9.77 6.56
N PRO A 281 13.06 -10.14 6.40
CA PRO A 281 14.05 -9.93 7.45
C PRO A 281 14.26 -8.43 7.71
N PRO A 282 14.72 -8.02 8.91
CA PRO A 282 14.98 -6.62 9.24
C PRO A 282 16.00 -5.93 8.32
N GLN A 283 16.94 -6.70 7.76
CA GLN A 283 17.93 -6.23 6.79
C GLN A 283 17.99 -7.21 5.61
N LEU A 284 17.95 -6.67 4.39
CA LEU A 284 18.23 -7.41 3.16
C LEU A 284 19.72 -7.26 2.84
N GLN A 285 20.37 -8.31 2.37
CA GLN A 285 21.80 -8.22 2.05
C GLN A 285 21.97 -7.38 0.79
N ALA A 286 22.88 -6.40 0.82
CA ALA A 286 23.08 -5.43 -0.27
C ALA A 286 24.30 -5.77 -1.15
N ARG A 287 24.74 -7.03 -1.18
CA ARG A 287 25.93 -7.48 -1.91
C ARG A 287 25.55 -8.42 -3.06
N TYR A 288 24.83 -7.90 -4.05
CA TYR A 288 24.32 -8.68 -5.18
C TYR A 288 24.52 -8.00 -6.54
N ASP A 289 25.33 -6.93 -6.61
CA ASP A 289 25.60 -6.23 -7.87
C ASP A 289 26.19 -7.21 -8.90
N PHE A 290 25.44 -7.48 -9.95
CA PHE A 290 25.73 -8.53 -10.92
C PHE A 290 25.99 -7.90 -12.28
N ASP A 291 27.22 -7.49 -12.55
CA ASP A 291 27.57 -6.94 -13.87
C ASP A 291 27.68 -8.05 -14.93
N TRP A 292 26.64 -8.21 -15.76
CA TRP A 292 26.59 -9.16 -16.88
C TRP A 292 27.75 -8.99 -17.89
N ARG A 293 28.34 -7.78 -18.00
CA ARG A 293 29.39 -7.49 -19.00
C ARG A 293 30.72 -8.15 -18.68
N SER A 294 30.93 -8.53 -17.43
CA SER A 294 32.14 -9.25 -17.01
C SER A 294 32.20 -10.68 -17.57
N ARG A 295 31.12 -11.24 -18.15
CA ARG A 295 31.04 -12.67 -18.48
C ARG A 295 30.68 -13.06 -19.93
N SER A 296 30.26 -12.16 -20.81
CA SER A 296 30.37 -12.27 -22.30
C SER A 296 29.31 -11.44 -23.06
N ASN A 297 29.73 -10.80 -24.15
CA ASN A 297 28.85 -10.14 -25.12
C ASN A 297 27.95 -11.12 -25.92
N GLU A 298 28.08 -12.44 -25.71
CA GLU A 298 27.46 -13.49 -26.53
C GLU A 298 25.93 -13.62 -26.35
N TRP A 299 25.38 -12.98 -25.30
CA TRP A 299 23.96 -13.08 -24.93
C TRP A 299 23.23 -11.73 -24.92
N SER A 300 23.86 -10.69 -25.45
CA SER A 300 23.24 -9.38 -25.62
C SER A 300 22.60 -9.28 -26.99
N ASN A 301 21.40 -8.70 -27.04
CA ASN A 301 20.72 -8.39 -28.29
C ASN A 301 19.98 -7.08 -28.13
N THR A 302 20.72 -5.98 -28.31
CA THR A 302 20.25 -4.62 -28.13
C THR A 302 19.46 -4.09 -29.33
N ASN A 303 19.55 -4.77 -30.48
CA ASN A 303 18.91 -4.35 -31.74
C ASN A 303 17.49 -4.91 -31.89
N ALA A 304 17.17 -6.00 -31.18
CA ALA A 304 15.83 -6.58 -31.20
C ALA A 304 14.82 -5.64 -30.52
N LYS A 305 13.69 -5.37 -31.20
CA LYS A 305 12.60 -4.59 -30.63
C LYS A 305 11.56 -5.52 -29.98
N PRO A 306 11.08 -5.19 -28.77
CA PRO A 306 10.04 -5.97 -28.14
C PRO A 306 8.71 -5.82 -28.90
N ALA A 307 8.05 -6.93 -29.17
CA ALA A 307 6.72 -7.01 -29.76
C ALA A 307 5.65 -7.34 -28.70
N PHE A 308 6.02 -8.07 -27.65
CA PHE A 308 5.13 -8.46 -26.57
C PHE A 308 5.91 -8.60 -25.26
N LEU A 309 5.20 -8.67 -24.15
CA LEU A 309 5.71 -8.94 -22.81
C LEU A 309 5.28 -10.33 -22.39
N GLN A 310 6.19 -11.08 -21.76
CA GLN A 310 5.92 -12.40 -21.23
C GLN A 310 6.17 -12.39 -19.73
N LEU A 311 5.10 -12.44 -18.93
CA LEU A 311 5.20 -12.61 -17.48
C LEU A 311 5.48 -14.08 -17.18
N VAL A 312 6.53 -14.35 -16.42
CA VAL A 312 6.94 -15.71 -16.07
C VAL A 312 6.81 -15.90 -14.57
N LEU A 313 5.98 -16.87 -14.18
CA LEU A 313 5.75 -17.27 -12.80
C LEU A 313 6.44 -18.60 -12.53
N SER A 314 7.31 -18.63 -11.53
CA SER A 314 7.96 -19.87 -11.07
C SER A 314 7.14 -20.50 -9.95
N TRP A 315 7.03 -21.83 -9.96
CA TRP A 315 6.41 -22.58 -8.87
C TRP A 315 7.45 -23.00 -7.83
N THR A 316 7.39 -22.35 -6.66
CA THR A 316 8.42 -22.48 -5.62
C THR A 316 8.63 -23.92 -5.13
N PRO A 317 7.59 -24.73 -4.83
CA PRO A 317 7.80 -26.10 -4.34
C PRO A 317 8.65 -26.97 -5.27
N THR A 318 8.46 -26.90 -6.58
CA THR A 318 9.27 -27.66 -7.54
C THR A 318 10.68 -27.09 -7.67
N TYR A 319 10.82 -25.76 -7.70
CA TYR A 319 12.12 -25.10 -7.73
C TYR A 319 12.97 -25.50 -6.51
N CYS A 320 12.43 -25.36 -5.30
CA CYS A 320 13.14 -25.71 -4.07
C CYS A 320 13.46 -27.21 -3.98
N ALA A 321 12.59 -28.09 -4.46
CA ALA A 321 12.85 -29.53 -4.51
C ALA A 321 13.90 -29.94 -5.55
N SER A 322 14.25 -29.07 -6.49
CA SER A 322 15.29 -29.33 -7.51
C SER A 322 16.70 -28.93 -7.06
N LEU A 323 16.84 -28.22 -5.93
CA LEU A 323 18.12 -27.76 -5.41
C LEU A 323 18.78 -28.90 -4.60
N SER A 324 19.95 -29.37 -5.05
CA SER A 324 20.72 -30.41 -4.37
C SER A 324 21.39 -29.92 -3.07
N GLN A 325 21.59 -28.61 -2.91
CA GLN A 325 22.11 -27.98 -1.69
C GLN A 325 21.60 -26.52 -1.58
N ALA A 326 21.55 -25.96 -0.36
CA ALA A 326 21.20 -24.54 -0.20
C ALA A 326 22.27 -23.68 -0.88
N VAL A 327 21.86 -23.00 -1.94
CA VAL A 327 22.54 -21.76 -2.33
C VAL A 327 22.09 -20.70 -1.32
N ARG A 328 23.02 -19.97 -0.70
CA ARG A 328 22.70 -18.95 0.32
C ARG A 328 21.58 -18.00 -0.14
N ASP A 329 21.59 -17.68 -1.42
CA ASP A 329 20.68 -16.72 -2.06
C ASP A 329 19.22 -17.24 -2.20
N THR A 330 19.00 -18.55 -2.00
CA THR A 330 17.66 -19.18 -2.09
C THR A 330 17.03 -19.49 -0.72
N GLU A 331 17.73 -19.17 0.37
CA GLU A 331 17.30 -19.51 1.73
C GLU A 331 15.95 -18.87 2.08
N PHE A 332 15.76 -17.60 1.71
CA PHE A 332 14.52 -16.87 1.98
C PHE A 332 13.30 -17.46 1.24
N GLN A 333 13.48 -17.89 -0.01
CA GLN A 333 12.43 -18.50 -0.81
C GLN A 333 12.12 -19.95 -0.39
N CYS A 334 13.15 -20.73 -0.04
CA CYS A 334 13.03 -22.20 0.08
C CYS A 334 13.12 -22.76 1.50
N ARG A 335 13.68 -22.02 2.47
CA ARG A 335 14.05 -22.55 3.80
C ARG A 335 13.68 -21.65 4.98
N ALA A 336 13.28 -20.40 4.75
CA ALA A 336 12.72 -19.55 5.80
C ALA A 336 11.34 -20.05 6.26
N SER A 337 10.77 -19.42 7.29
CA SER A 337 9.38 -19.66 7.75
C SER A 337 8.30 -19.27 6.73
N ASN A 338 8.69 -18.84 5.53
CA ASN A 338 7.81 -18.39 4.47
C ASN A 338 7.30 -19.57 3.64
N ASN A 339 6.11 -19.44 3.05
CA ASN A 339 5.46 -20.52 2.28
C ASN A 339 5.06 -20.05 0.87
N PHE A 340 6.04 -19.63 0.07
CA PHE A 340 5.79 -19.10 -1.27
C PHE A 340 5.17 -20.15 -2.21
N GLY A 341 4.07 -19.80 -2.88
CA GLY A 341 3.51 -20.53 -4.01
C GLY A 341 4.13 -20.07 -5.34
N PHE A 342 3.29 -19.45 -6.18
CA PHE A 342 3.78 -18.72 -7.34
C PHE A 342 4.57 -17.50 -6.89
N ILE A 343 5.71 -17.29 -7.54
CA ILE A 343 6.51 -16.06 -7.46
C ILE A 343 6.79 -15.59 -8.87
N VAL A 344 7.13 -14.33 -9.03
CA VAL A 344 7.58 -13.83 -10.32
C VAL A 344 9.02 -14.23 -10.56
N HIS A 345 9.27 -14.88 -11.70
CA HIS A 345 10.61 -15.05 -12.23
C HIS A 345 11.06 -13.77 -12.93
N GLY A 346 10.20 -13.19 -13.77
CA GLY A 346 10.46 -11.91 -14.43
C GLY A 346 9.39 -11.57 -15.46
N LEU A 347 9.41 -10.32 -15.91
CA LEU A 347 8.67 -9.86 -17.08
C LEU A 347 9.64 -9.69 -18.24
N TRP A 348 9.43 -10.41 -19.34
CA TRP A 348 10.40 -10.47 -20.43
C TRP A 348 9.84 -9.78 -21.68
N PRO A 349 10.46 -8.68 -22.14
CA PRO A 349 10.18 -8.16 -23.47
C PRO A 349 10.68 -9.13 -24.53
N GLN A 350 9.79 -9.60 -25.40
CA GLN A 350 10.05 -10.63 -26.40
C GLN A 350 9.74 -10.11 -27.82
N THR A 351 10.44 -10.64 -28.81
CA THR A 351 10.14 -10.44 -30.25
C THR A 351 9.35 -11.62 -30.81
N SER A 352 8.46 -11.37 -31.78
CA SER A 352 7.69 -12.40 -32.48
C SER A 352 8.47 -13.13 -33.58
N LYS A 353 9.72 -12.73 -33.83
CA LYS A 353 10.59 -13.28 -34.89
C LYS A 353 11.74 -14.14 -34.37
N ALA A 354 11.72 -14.52 -33.10
CA ALA A 354 12.80 -15.29 -32.50
C ALA A 354 12.75 -16.76 -32.98
N SER A 355 13.89 -17.31 -33.36
CA SER A 355 14.08 -18.75 -33.59
C SER A 355 14.86 -19.40 -32.43
N SER A 356 15.48 -18.59 -31.58
CA SER A 356 16.19 -19.00 -30.40
C SER A 356 16.05 -17.98 -29.28
N VAL A 357 16.39 -18.43 -28.08
CA VAL A 357 16.48 -17.62 -26.87
C VAL A 357 17.39 -16.38 -27.04
N ARG A 358 18.37 -16.41 -27.96
CA ARG A 358 19.32 -15.31 -28.23
C ARG A 358 18.73 -14.19 -29.09
N ASP A 359 17.66 -14.47 -29.82
CA ASP A 359 17.05 -13.50 -30.75
C ASP A 359 16.15 -12.48 -30.04
N HIS A 360 15.86 -12.72 -28.77
CA HIS A 360 15.05 -11.84 -27.94
C HIS A 360 15.84 -10.64 -27.40
N PRO A 361 15.19 -9.48 -27.18
CA PRO A 361 15.83 -8.30 -26.60
C PRO A 361 16.45 -8.58 -25.23
N ARG A 362 17.75 -8.32 -25.08
CA ARG A 362 18.49 -8.59 -23.84
C ARG A 362 19.63 -7.59 -23.61
N ASN A 363 19.85 -7.23 -22.34
CA ASN A 363 20.97 -6.40 -21.89
C ASN A 363 21.05 -5.05 -22.64
N CYS A 364 19.91 -4.37 -22.81
CA CYS A 364 19.78 -3.24 -23.72
C CYS A 364 20.38 -1.93 -23.20
N ARG A 365 20.47 -1.76 -21.88
CA ARG A 365 21.12 -0.59 -21.26
C ARG A 365 21.94 -1.00 -20.05
N ASN A 366 22.85 -0.08 -19.69
CA ASN A 366 23.57 -0.12 -18.44
C ASN A 366 22.76 0.52 -17.34
N GLU A 367 22.68 -0.15 -16.20
CA GLU A 367 21.97 0.35 -15.04
C GLU A 367 22.82 0.16 -13.80
N LYS A 368 22.48 0.89 -12.74
CA LYS A 368 23.12 0.76 -11.44
C LYS A 368 22.45 -0.35 -10.64
N GLN A 369 23.15 -0.82 -9.62
CA GLN A 369 22.58 -1.69 -8.60
C GLN A 369 21.26 -1.11 -8.06
N LEU A 370 20.26 -1.97 -7.90
CA LEU A 370 19.01 -1.65 -7.22
C LEU A 370 19.31 -1.26 -5.77
N ASN A 371 18.55 -0.31 -5.22
CA ASN A 371 18.74 0.09 -3.82
C ASN A 371 18.02 -0.90 -2.88
N ALA A 372 18.51 -1.07 -1.65
CA ALA A 372 17.95 -2.05 -0.71
C ALA A 372 16.47 -1.79 -0.34
N THR A 373 16.07 -0.52 -0.27
CA THR A 373 14.67 -0.12 0.00
C THR A 373 13.75 -0.53 -1.15
N PHE A 374 14.22 -0.38 -2.38
CA PHE A 374 13.54 -0.76 -3.62
C PHE A 374 13.39 -2.27 -3.69
N VAL A 375 14.47 -3.01 -3.44
CA VAL A 375 14.42 -4.48 -3.37
C VAL A 375 13.42 -4.95 -2.33
N ARG A 376 13.40 -4.31 -1.15
CA ARG A 376 12.44 -4.63 -0.09
C ARG A 376 10.97 -4.53 -0.54
N ARG A 377 10.62 -3.53 -1.35
CA ARG A 377 9.23 -3.31 -1.83
C ARG A 377 8.70 -4.50 -2.63
N PHE A 378 9.52 -5.10 -3.50
CA PHE A 378 9.08 -6.15 -4.42
C PHE A 378 9.52 -7.56 -4.01
N TYR A 379 10.22 -7.69 -2.88
CA TYR A 379 10.83 -8.94 -2.45
C TYR A 379 9.81 -10.07 -2.24
N CYS A 380 8.60 -9.77 -1.77
CA CYS A 380 7.56 -10.81 -1.62
C CYS A 380 7.00 -11.32 -2.95
N MET A 381 7.17 -10.57 -4.04
CA MET A 381 6.84 -11.00 -5.39
C MET A 381 8.00 -11.76 -6.03
N MET A 382 9.23 -11.32 -5.77
CA MET A 382 10.48 -11.88 -6.30
C MET A 382 11.49 -12.08 -5.14
N PRO A 383 11.41 -13.20 -4.41
CA PRO A 383 12.12 -13.42 -3.13
C PRO A 383 13.61 -13.75 -3.27
N ASP A 384 14.30 -13.02 -4.13
CA ASP A 384 15.73 -13.16 -4.42
C ASP A 384 16.24 -11.85 -5.02
N GLU A 385 17.10 -11.13 -4.28
CA GLU A 385 17.70 -9.86 -4.71
C GLU A 385 18.56 -9.98 -5.97
N TYR A 386 19.26 -11.09 -6.13
CA TYR A 386 20.08 -11.38 -7.30
C TYR A 386 19.19 -11.64 -8.52
N LEU A 387 18.10 -12.37 -8.34
CA LEU A 387 17.07 -12.53 -9.38
C LEU A 387 16.51 -11.17 -9.77
N MET A 388 16.14 -10.32 -8.81
CA MET A 388 15.63 -8.98 -9.11
C MET A 388 16.62 -8.15 -9.93
N GLN A 389 17.88 -8.05 -9.51
CA GLN A 389 18.92 -7.33 -10.24
C GLN A 389 19.11 -7.89 -11.66
N SER A 390 19.28 -9.21 -11.76
CA SER A 390 19.55 -9.86 -13.06
C SER A 390 18.39 -9.74 -14.03
N GLN A 391 17.13 -9.77 -13.58
CA GLN A 391 15.95 -9.63 -14.43
C GLN A 391 15.78 -8.20 -14.93
N TRP A 392 16.06 -7.21 -14.06
CA TRP A 392 16.07 -5.81 -14.46
C TRP A 392 17.10 -5.56 -15.56
N GLU A 393 18.37 -5.89 -15.31
CA GLU A 393 19.46 -5.62 -16.26
C GLU A 393 19.28 -6.38 -17.57
N LYS A 394 18.96 -7.67 -17.47
CA LYS A 394 18.89 -8.56 -18.64
C LYS A 394 17.65 -8.31 -19.48
N HIS A 395 16.50 -8.07 -18.87
CA HIS A 395 15.21 -8.02 -19.57
C HIS A 395 14.53 -6.66 -19.48
N GLY A 396 14.44 -6.08 -18.28
CA GLY A 396 13.70 -4.84 -18.04
C GLY A 396 14.22 -3.65 -18.85
N THR A 397 15.55 -3.53 -18.98
CA THR A 397 16.21 -2.43 -19.71
C THR A 397 15.84 -2.32 -21.19
N CYS A 398 15.26 -3.37 -21.78
CA CYS A 398 14.92 -3.45 -23.20
C CYS A 398 13.57 -2.85 -23.59
N HIS A 399 12.74 -2.49 -22.62
CA HIS A 399 11.43 -1.88 -22.89
C HIS A 399 11.10 -0.74 -21.93
N PHE A 400 11.45 -0.89 -20.66
CA PHE A 400 11.10 0.08 -19.61
C PHE A 400 12.20 1.14 -19.50
N THR A 401 11.85 2.36 -19.13
CA THR A 401 12.82 3.45 -18.94
C THR A 401 13.53 3.32 -17.59
N THR A 402 12.79 2.96 -16.53
CA THR A 402 13.33 2.83 -15.18
C THR A 402 13.06 1.46 -14.57
N ALA A 403 13.85 1.08 -13.56
CA ALA A 403 13.60 -0.12 -12.77
C ALA A 403 12.21 -0.06 -12.11
N THR A 404 11.82 1.12 -11.61
CA THR A 404 10.50 1.35 -11.02
C THR A 404 9.39 1.00 -11.99
N ASP A 405 9.44 1.44 -13.25
CA ASP A 405 8.43 1.11 -14.25
C ASP A 405 8.35 -0.39 -14.54
N TYR A 406 9.51 -1.05 -14.60
CA TYR A 406 9.61 -2.50 -14.80
C TYR A 406 8.95 -3.28 -13.67
N PHE A 407 9.34 -3.02 -12.43
CA PHE A 407 8.83 -3.77 -11.28
C PHE A 407 7.37 -3.44 -10.97
N ILE A 408 6.92 -2.19 -11.15
CA ILE A 408 5.50 -1.82 -11.03
C ILE A 408 4.66 -2.49 -12.12
N ALA A 409 5.11 -2.49 -13.39
CA ALA A 409 4.39 -3.18 -14.46
C ALA A 409 4.30 -4.69 -14.19
N THR A 410 5.39 -5.28 -13.71
CA THR A 410 5.46 -6.69 -13.32
C THR A 410 4.51 -7.02 -12.18
N GLU A 411 4.52 -6.21 -11.12
CA GLU A 411 3.62 -6.35 -9.97
C GLU A 411 2.15 -6.21 -10.36
N ASN A 412 1.81 -5.23 -11.20
CA ASN A 412 0.44 -5.03 -11.66
C ASN A 412 -0.06 -6.22 -12.48
N LEU A 413 0.75 -6.73 -13.39
CA LEU A 413 0.39 -7.92 -14.17
C LEU A 413 0.24 -9.14 -13.24
N TYR A 414 1.15 -9.33 -12.29
CA TYR A 414 1.08 -10.43 -11.32
C TYR A 414 -0.15 -10.35 -10.42
N LYS A 415 -0.44 -9.19 -9.83
CA LYS A 415 -1.60 -8.98 -8.94
C LYS A 415 -2.94 -9.04 -9.69
N SER A 416 -2.95 -8.71 -10.98
CA SER A 416 -4.16 -8.81 -11.82
C SER A 416 -4.55 -10.25 -12.17
N LEU A 417 -3.68 -11.23 -11.88
CA LEU A 417 -3.91 -12.64 -12.17
C LEU A 417 -4.41 -13.37 -10.94
N ASN A 418 -5.58 -13.99 -11.07
CA ASN A 418 -6.07 -14.96 -10.12
C ASN A 418 -5.32 -16.28 -10.32
N VAL A 419 -4.41 -16.61 -9.40
CA VAL A 419 -3.62 -17.85 -9.46
C VAL A 419 -4.37 -19.01 -8.77
N PRO A 420 -4.41 -20.21 -9.35
CA PRO A 420 -5.04 -21.36 -8.72
C PRO A 420 -4.20 -21.92 -7.56
N ASP A 421 -4.87 -22.49 -6.56
CA ASP A 421 -4.21 -23.23 -5.49
C ASP A 421 -3.75 -24.60 -5.99
N ILE A 422 -2.51 -24.67 -6.47
CA ILE A 422 -1.90 -25.91 -6.98
C ILE A 422 -1.68 -26.93 -5.86
N ARG A 423 -1.50 -26.51 -4.61
CA ARG A 423 -1.18 -27.42 -3.50
C ARG A 423 -2.33 -28.33 -3.13
N SER A 424 -3.57 -27.88 -3.31
CA SER A 424 -4.77 -28.69 -3.09
C SER A 424 -5.10 -29.62 -4.26
N MET A 425 -4.44 -29.47 -5.42
CA MET A 425 -4.68 -30.32 -6.57
C MET A 425 -4.00 -31.68 -6.43
N ARG A 426 -4.74 -32.76 -6.68
CA ARG A 426 -4.20 -34.12 -6.73
C ARG A 426 -3.60 -34.40 -8.11
N ASN A 427 -2.27 -34.56 -8.18
CA ASN A 427 -1.51 -34.88 -9.40
C ASN A 427 -1.86 -33.98 -10.61
N PRO A 428 -1.69 -32.66 -10.50
CA PRO A 428 -2.11 -31.73 -11.53
C PRO A 428 -1.28 -31.89 -12.82
N THR A 429 -1.97 -32.06 -13.95
CA THR A 429 -1.35 -32.06 -15.28
C THR A 429 -1.21 -30.65 -15.83
N ALA A 430 -0.34 -30.42 -16.83
CA ALA A 430 -0.22 -29.12 -17.50
C ALA A 430 -1.58 -28.60 -17.99
N THR A 431 -2.42 -29.47 -18.57
CA THR A 431 -3.78 -29.15 -19.01
C THR A 431 -4.68 -28.74 -17.86
N THR A 432 -4.64 -29.45 -16.74
CA THR A 432 -5.48 -29.15 -15.56
C THR A 432 -5.10 -27.81 -14.93
N ILE A 433 -3.80 -27.52 -14.86
CA ILE A 433 -3.27 -26.24 -14.36
C ILE A 433 -3.69 -25.11 -15.29
N LYS A 434 -3.47 -25.29 -16.61
CA LYS A 434 -3.86 -24.32 -17.64
C LYS A 434 -5.35 -23.99 -17.55
N ASN A 435 -6.21 -25.01 -17.50
CA ASN A 435 -7.65 -24.83 -17.42
C ASN A 435 -8.05 -24.12 -16.12
N SER A 436 -7.41 -24.41 -14.99
CA SER A 436 -7.66 -23.70 -13.74
C SER A 436 -7.35 -22.20 -13.86
N PHE A 437 -6.25 -21.83 -14.51
CA PHE A 437 -5.94 -20.42 -14.79
C PHE A 437 -7.00 -19.76 -15.69
N LEU A 438 -7.44 -20.44 -16.76
CA LEU A 438 -8.47 -19.92 -17.67
C LEU A 438 -9.82 -19.70 -16.96
N THR A 439 -10.21 -20.63 -16.08
CA THR A 439 -11.43 -20.51 -15.28
C THR A 439 -11.38 -19.30 -14.32
N LEU A 440 -10.23 -19.07 -13.68
CA LEU A 440 -10.06 -17.97 -12.72
C LEU A 440 -9.86 -16.60 -13.39
N ASN A 441 -9.53 -16.57 -14.68
CA ASN A 441 -9.22 -15.34 -15.41
C ASN A 441 -10.00 -15.31 -16.74
N PRO A 442 -11.28 -14.90 -16.75
CA PRO A 442 -12.14 -15.01 -17.94
C PRO A 442 -11.66 -14.25 -19.18
N LYS A 443 -10.78 -13.25 -19.01
CA LYS A 443 -10.15 -12.50 -20.13
C LYS A 443 -8.91 -13.20 -20.69
N LEU A 444 -8.33 -14.16 -19.97
CA LEU A 444 -7.18 -14.96 -20.41
C LEU A 444 -7.67 -16.09 -21.32
N PHE A 445 -7.06 -16.24 -22.49
CA PHE A 445 -7.40 -17.27 -23.46
C PHE A 445 -6.27 -18.26 -23.66
N SER A 446 -6.60 -19.46 -24.16
CA SER A 446 -5.70 -20.62 -24.16
C SER A 446 -4.35 -20.38 -24.84
N SER A 447 -4.27 -19.60 -25.92
CA SER A 447 -2.99 -19.31 -26.58
C SER A 447 -2.14 -18.27 -25.85
N ALA A 448 -2.70 -17.51 -24.90
CA ALA A 448 -1.98 -16.49 -24.11
C ALA A 448 -1.27 -17.05 -22.87
N ILE A 449 -1.39 -18.36 -22.61
CA ILE A 449 -0.78 -19.02 -21.45
C ILE A 449 -0.07 -20.32 -21.86
N GLN A 450 1.14 -20.49 -21.35
CA GLN A 450 1.96 -21.69 -21.49
C GLN A 450 2.29 -22.24 -20.09
N VAL A 451 2.19 -23.55 -19.91
CA VAL A 451 2.51 -24.24 -18.66
C VAL A 451 3.65 -25.21 -18.93
N SER A 452 4.76 -25.07 -18.20
CA SER A 452 5.90 -25.97 -18.31
C SER A 452 5.96 -26.89 -17.09
N MET A 453 6.15 -28.19 -17.35
CA MET A 453 6.39 -29.21 -16.33
C MET A 453 7.88 -29.61 -16.35
N ASP A 454 8.40 -30.10 -15.23
CA ASP A 454 9.72 -30.73 -15.19
C ASP A 454 9.68 -32.18 -15.72
N SER A 455 10.84 -32.84 -15.78
CA SER A 455 10.96 -34.24 -16.23
C SER A 455 10.21 -35.25 -15.36
N SER A 456 9.80 -34.86 -14.15
CA SER A 456 9.04 -35.67 -13.21
C SER A 456 7.55 -35.30 -13.21
N ASN A 457 7.07 -34.58 -14.24
CA ASN A 457 5.69 -34.09 -14.36
C ASN A 457 5.23 -33.20 -13.19
N ARG A 458 6.14 -32.43 -12.58
CA ARG A 458 5.80 -31.41 -11.58
C ARG A 458 5.77 -30.03 -12.23
N LEU A 459 4.86 -29.15 -11.79
CA LEU A 459 4.77 -27.79 -12.30
C LEU A 459 6.08 -27.04 -12.08
N LYS A 460 6.66 -26.47 -13.15
CA LYS A 460 7.89 -25.67 -13.06
C LYS A 460 7.60 -24.18 -13.17
N GLU A 461 6.93 -23.79 -14.24
CA GLU A 461 6.68 -22.39 -14.57
C GLU A 461 5.37 -22.23 -15.35
N VAL A 462 4.79 -21.04 -15.26
CA VAL A 462 3.66 -20.60 -16.08
C VAL A 462 4.07 -19.29 -16.76
N LYS A 463 3.86 -19.20 -18.07
CA LYS A 463 4.15 -18.00 -18.86
C LYS A 463 2.86 -17.42 -19.41
N ILE A 464 2.70 -16.11 -19.30
CA ILE A 464 1.50 -15.40 -19.74
C ILE A 464 1.93 -14.23 -20.62
N CYS A 465 1.32 -14.11 -21.79
CA CYS A 465 1.77 -13.16 -22.81
C CYS A 465 0.81 -11.98 -22.96
N TYR A 466 1.38 -10.80 -23.08
CA TYR A 466 0.69 -9.52 -23.18
C TYR A 466 1.28 -8.69 -24.33
N ASN A 467 0.47 -7.91 -25.03
CA ASN A 467 1.03 -6.84 -25.86
C ASN A 467 1.71 -5.77 -24.98
N LEU A 468 2.39 -4.81 -25.61
CA LEU A 468 3.04 -3.72 -24.88
C LEU A 468 2.05 -2.80 -24.12
N ASN A 469 0.76 -2.86 -24.48
CA ASN A 469 -0.33 -2.19 -23.77
C ASN A 469 -0.92 -3.05 -22.63
N LYS A 470 -0.26 -4.14 -22.23
CA LYS A 470 -0.62 -5.01 -21.10
C LYS A 470 -1.96 -5.75 -21.28
N GLN A 471 -2.40 -5.98 -22.52
CA GLN A 471 -3.56 -6.80 -22.84
C GLN A 471 -3.12 -8.19 -23.28
N PHE A 472 -3.87 -9.25 -22.94
CA PHE A 472 -3.53 -10.62 -23.30
C PHE A 472 -3.37 -10.80 -24.82
N VAL A 473 -2.28 -11.46 -25.22
CA VAL A 473 -2.00 -11.89 -26.61
C VAL A 473 -1.49 -13.32 -26.62
N SER A 474 -1.59 -13.99 -27.77
CA SER A 474 -0.98 -15.32 -27.93
C SER A 474 0.51 -15.29 -27.62
N CYS A 475 1.00 -16.28 -26.88
CA CYS A 475 2.43 -16.51 -26.74
C CYS A 475 2.99 -17.01 -28.07
N PHE A 476 3.85 -16.20 -28.69
CA PHE A 476 4.58 -16.61 -29.89
C PHE A 476 5.70 -17.57 -29.47
N SER A 477 5.80 -18.70 -30.16
CA SER A 477 6.80 -19.75 -29.95
C SER A 477 8.10 -19.43 -30.66
#